data_AF-A0A9P4SJU2-F1
#
_entry.id   AF-A0A9P4SJU2-F1
#
_cell.length_a   1.000
_cell.length_b   1.000
_cell.length_c   1.000
_cell.angle_alpha   90.00
_cell.angle_beta   90.00
_cell.angle_gamma   90.00
#
_symmetry.space_group_name_H-M   'P 1'
#
loop_
_entity.id
_entity.type
_entity.pdbx_description
1 polymer ?
#
loop_
_entity_poly.entity_id
_entity_poly.type
_entity_poly.pdbx_seq_one_letter_code
_entity_poly.pdbx_strand_id
1 'polypeptide(L)'
;MRPSFRLPVEVCRRISNKCPCNAPRTFACGRWSSSSATARQWSTPLAKSLAEAITTTGPISVAAYMRQCLTSPDSGYYTAHTEGRDQFGQKGDFVTSPEISQVFGELIGIWVLAEWMSQGKMSSGVQLVEVGPGRGTLMDDMLRTIRNFKPLASSIDAIYLVEASPSLREAQRKLLCGDAPIQDIEYGYQSTCKYSECTKIIWYDDIKFVPQAVDKSPFIIAHEFFDALPIHVFQSVTPSPTESSVITSTTGTSPTRSSRLPQTNQWRELLVAPTRAPDRFSSTSSKESIPEFQLILPKSSTPHSLYLPSLSPRYTALLPTSNAVIEISPSSLSTISTIATLIGGANPTPKSPPKSRPTSGKTVSSPQPPPFQKPHPSGAALIIDYGPASTIPTHSLRGIRAHKPCSPFTSPGLVDISADVDFVGLADAAISASPGVEVHGPVEQGTWLRAMGGAERVDILVKGVAAGKDGDGAKERIEGAWRRLVDRGPQGMGRLYKVMAIVPHVEGREGRRPVGFGGEVVG
;
A
#
# COMPACT_ATOMS: atom_id res chain seq x y z
N MET A 1 21.27 63.89 11.49
CA MET A 1 21.29 63.83 12.97
C MET A 1 22.25 62.73 13.40
N ARG A 2 23.27 63.15 14.15
CA ARG A 2 24.38 62.39 14.77
C ARG A 2 23.88 61.45 15.89
N PRO A 3 24.73 60.66 16.59
CA PRO A 3 25.70 59.67 16.10
C PRO A 3 25.87 58.46 17.06
N SER A 4 26.78 57.54 16.71
CA SER A 4 27.47 56.60 17.62
C SER A 4 28.31 57.30 18.69
N PHE A 5 28.62 56.66 19.84
CA PHE A 5 29.94 56.79 20.49
C PHE A 5 30.28 55.60 21.41
N ARG A 6 31.58 55.25 21.41
CA ARG A 6 32.27 54.20 22.20
C ARG A 6 32.90 54.78 23.48
N LEU A 7 32.93 53.95 24.55
CA LEU A 7 33.97 53.72 25.60
C LEU A 7 34.43 54.95 26.45
N PRO A 8 35.26 54.87 27.54
CA PRO A 8 36.09 53.75 28.07
C PRO A 8 36.31 53.66 29.64
N VAL A 9 37.12 52.66 30.10
CA VAL A 9 37.96 52.49 31.35
C VAL A 9 37.33 52.69 32.78
N GLU A 10 37.74 52.14 33.95
CA GLU A 10 38.96 51.53 34.51
C GLU A 10 38.72 50.88 35.92
N VAL A 11 39.38 49.75 36.19
CA VAL A 11 40.09 49.27 37.42
C VAL A 11 39.61 49.66 38.85
N CYS A 12 39.43 48.67 39.76
CA CYS A 12 40.12 48.62 41.07
C CYS A 12 39.95 47.32 41.92
N ARG A 13 41.12 46.69 42.17
CA ARG A 13 41.69 45.96 43.34
C ARG A 13 40.86 45.36 44.51
N ARG A 14 41.19 44.07 44.75
CA ARG A 14 41.40 43.27 46.01
C ARG A 14 41.45 44.00 47.36
N ILE A 15 40.83 43.41 48.41
CA ILE A 15 41.30 43.17 49.82
C ILE A 15 40.42 42.02 50.40
N SER A 16 40.85 40.78 50.70
CA SER A 16 41.69 40.23 51.80
C SER A 16 41.07 40.22 53.22
N ASN A 17 40.88 39.00 53.78
CA ASN A 17 41.26 38.52 55.13
C ASN A 17 40.22 37.87 56.09
N LYS A 18 40.64 36.67 56.58
CA LYS A 18 40.48 36.02 57.90
C LYS A 18 39.40 34.92 58.12
N CYS A 19 39.92 33.72 58.39
CA CYS A 19 39.32 32.54 59.08
C CYS A 19 39.22 32.77 60.63
N PRO A 20 38.83 31.82 61.52
CA PRO A 20 38.29 30.44 61.38
C PRO A 20 37.10 30.10 62.34
N CYS A 21 36.66 28.82 62.32
CA CYS A 21 36.11 28.01 63.44
C CYS A 21 34.61 27.62 63.47
N ASN A 22 34.44 26.29 63.67
CA ASN A 22 33.34 25.51 64.24
C ASN A 22 32.12 25.08 63.41
N ALA A 23 32.09 23.78 63.15
CA ALA A 23 30.97 22.98 62.65
C ALA A 23 29.82 22.87 63.66
N PRO A 24 28.62 22.51 63.19
CA PRO A 24 28.12 21.18 63.56
C PRO A 24 27.56 20.39 62.37
N ARG A 25 27.57 19.07 62.57
CA ARG A 25 27.20 17.99 61.64
C ARG A 25 25.77 18.16 61.10
N THR A 26 25.62 18.08 59.78
CA THR A 26 24.37 17.71 59.12
C THR A 26 24.62 16.54 58.17
N PHE A 27 23.69 15.60 58.20
CA PHE A 27 23.75 14.31 57.52
C PHE A 27 24.05 14.48 56.03
N ALA A 28 25.10 13.79 55.55
CA ALA A 28 25.33 13.61 54.13
C ALA A 28 24.20 12.75 53.55
N CYS A 29 23.18 13.40 52.99
CA CYS A 29 22.33 12.75 52.01
C CYS A 29 23.20 12.53 50.78
N GLY A 30 23.75 11.32 50.65
CA GLY A 30 24.40 10.87 49.45
C GLY A 30 23.39 10.99 48.31
N ARG A 31 23.52 12.05 47.53
CA ARG A 31 22.80 12.20 46.28
C ARG A 31 23.33 11.08 45.39
N TRP A 32 22.61 9.96 45.34
CA TRP A 32 22.78 9.00 44.26
C TRP A 32 22.51 9.77 42.98
N SER A 33 23.59 10.25 42.36
CA SER A 33 23.59 10.57 40.95
C SER A 33 23.23 9.26 40.27
N SER A 34 21.98 9.12 39.86
CA SER A 34 21.65 8.18 38.82
C SER A 34 22.65 8.45 37.70
N SER A 35 23.47 7.46 37.39
CA SER A 35 24.19 7.42 36.12
C SER A 35 23.17 7.79 35.06
N SER A 36 23.37 8.91 34.37
CA SER A 36 22.46 9.30 33.29
C SER A 36 22.50 8.17 32.28
N ALA A 37 21.43 7.37 32.25
CA ALA A 37 21.21 6.47 31.15
C ALA A 37 21.14 7.38 29.92
N THR A 38 22.22 7.39 29.13
CA THR A 38 22.25 8.13 27.87
C THR A 38 21.02 7.71 27.08
N ALA A 39 20.08 8.64 26.89
CA ALA A 39 18.83 8.36 26.19
C ALA A 39 19.16 7.70 24.85
N ARG A 40 18.45 6.62 24.52
CA ARG A 40 18.63 5.91 23.25
C ARG A 40 18.53 6.92 22.09
N GLN A 41 19.53 6.93 21.22
CA GLN A 41 19.49 7.70 19.99
C GLN A 41 18.68 6.94 18.96
N TRP A 42 17.61 7.56 18.46
CA TRP A 42 16.76 7.02 17.41
C TRP A 42 17.23 7.52 16.04
N SER A 43 17.07 6.69 15.00
CA SER A 43 17.56 7.04 13.67
C SER A 43 16.68 8.05 12.93
N THR A 44 15.40 8.17 13.30
CA THR A 44 14.46 9.16 12.74
C THR A 44 13.58 9.78 13.83
N PRO A 45 13.03 11.00 13.61
CA PRO A 45 12.03 11.58 14.50
C PRO A 45 10.79 10.68 14.66
N LEU A 46 10.37 10.02 13.57
CA LEU A 46 9.27 9.06 13.58
C LEU A 46 9.58 7.85 14.46
N ALA A 47 10.81 7.31 14.40
CA ALA A 47 11.22 6.21 15.26
C ALA A 47 11.10 6.56 16.74
N LYS A 48 11.55 7.76 17.12
CA LYS A 48 11.39 8.26 18.50
C LYS A 48 9.92 8.36 18.91
N SER A 49 9.10 9.02 18.09
CA SER A 49 7.66 9.19 18.34
C SER A 49 6.93 7.85 18.48
N LEU A 50 7.18 6.91 17.56
CA LEU A 50 6.63 5.55 17.62
C LEU A 50 7.04 4.82 18.89
N ALA A 51 8.31 4.91 19.28
CA ALA A 51 8.78 4.26 20.49
C ALA A 51 8.15 4.83 21.76
N GLU A 52 8.01 6.16 21.85
CA GLU A 52 7.34 6.84 22.97
C GLU A 52 5.85 6.45 23.03
N ALA A 53 5.17 6.44 21.89
CA ALA A 53 3.76 6.02 21.80
C ALA A 53 3.56 4.56 22.19
N ILE A 54 4.40 3.64 21.68
CA ILE A 54 4.32 2.21 22.00
C ILE A 54 4.66 1.94 23.47
N THR A 55 5.65 2.66 24.03
CA THR A 55 5.99 2.53 25.46
C THR A 55 4.83 2.98 26.35
N THR A 56 4.07 3.97 25.91
CA THR A 56 2.94 4.54 26.67
C THR A 56 1.65 3.73 26.53
N THR A 57 1.33 3.28 25.32
CA THR A 57 0.03 2.69 24.97
C THR A 57 0.06 1.18 24.76
N GLY A 58 1.26 0.61 24.67
CA GLY A 58 1.50 -0.79 24.36
C GLY A 58 1.87 -1.03 22.88
N PRO A 59 2.25 -2.28 22.55
CA PRO A 59 2.62 -2.68 21.19
C PRO A 59 1.49 -2.44 20.19
N ILE A 60 1.86 -2.05 18.96
CA ILE A 60 0.91 -1.75 17.88
C ILE A 60 0.90 -2.87 16.84
N SER A 61 -0.15 -2.98 16.03
CA SER A 61 -0.16 -3.96 14.92
C SER A 61 0.87 -3.62 13.85
N VAL A 62 1.27 -4.63 13.07
CA VAL A 62 2.07 -4.42 11.85
C VAL A 62 1.39 -3.42 10.91
N ALA A 63 0.06 -3.49 10.76
CA ALA A 63 -0.70 -2.56 9.93
C ALA A 63 -0.58 -1.10 10.42
N ALA A 64 -0.65 -0.88 11.74
CA ALA A 64 -0.47 0.46 12.30
C ALA A 64 0.96 0.98 12.10
N TYR A 65 1.95 0.11 12.25
CA TYR A 65 3.35 0.44 11.99
C TYR A 65 3.60 0.80 10.52
N MET A 66 3.11 -0.01 9.57
CA MET A 66 3.21 0.26 8.13
C MET A 66 2.56 1.60 7.78
N ARG A 67 1.35 1.88 8.28
CA ARG A 67 0.65 3.15 8.03
C ARG A 67 1.47 4.35 8.49
N GLN A 68 2.05 4.27 9.68
CA GLN A 68 2.91 5.33 10.20
C GLN A 68 4.19 5.49 9.37
N CYS A 69 4.82 4.38 8.96
CA CYS A 69 6.04 4.42 8.18
C CYS A 69 5.84 4.87 6.73
N LEU A 70 4.70 4.58 6.12
CA LEU A 70 4.48 4.83 4.69
C LEU A 70 3.70 6.11 4.41
N THR A 71 2.66 6.41 5.21
CA THR A 71 1.66 7.45 4.86
C THR A 71 1.37 8.44 5.98
N SER A 72 2.18 8.46 7.04
CA SER A 72 2.12 9.53 8.05
C SER A 72 2.36 10.91 7.40
N PRO A 73 1.48 11.92 7.57
CA PRO A 73 1.61 13.21 6.87
C PRO A 73 2.99 13.87 6.98
N ASP A 74 3.59 13.82 8.17
CA ASP A 74 4.83 14.55 8.45
C ASP A 74 6.10 13.73 8.22
N SER A 75 6.00 12.40 8.18
CA SER A 75 7.18 11.52 8.23
C SER A 75 7.04 10.16 7.52
N GLY A 76 5.90 9.92 6.87
CA GLY A 76 5.66 8.74 6.06
C GLY A 76 6.55 8.76 4.81
N TYR A 77 6.98 7.58 4.39
CA TYR A 77 7.87 7.38 3.27
C TYR A 77 7.34 8.03 1.99
N TYR A 78 6.05 7.90 1.66
CA TYR A 78 5.45 8.46 0.44
C TYR A 78 4.89 9.90 0.60
N THR A 79 4.64 10.34 1.83
CA THR A 79 3.93 11.59 2.13
C THR A 79 4.83 12.70 2.63
N ALA A 80 5.96 12.38 3.27
CA ALA A 80 6.85 13.39 3.83
C ALA A 80 7.57 14.19 2.75
N HIS A 81 7.45 15.52 2.82
CA HIS A 81 8.27 16.45 2.05
C HIS A 81 9.71 16.41 2.56
N THR A 82 10.56 15.55 1.98
CA THR A 82 12.01 15.63 2.19
C THR A 82 12.63 16.34 0.99
N GLU A 83 13.05 17.60 1.16
CA GLU A 83 13.78 18.32 0.12
C GLU A 83 14.98 17.48 -0.38
N GLY A 84 15.04 17.24 -1.69
CA GLY A 84 16.14 16.50 -2.34
C GLY A 84 16.01 14.97 -2.35
N ARG A 85 14.90 14.38 -1.89
CA ARG A 85 14.68 12.92 -1.96
C ARG A 85 13.71 12.56 -3.07
N ASP A 86 14.23 12.09 -4.20
CA ASP A 86 13.44 11.42 -5.25
C ASP A 86 13.28 9.95 -4.86
N GLN A 87 12.06 9.48 -4.60
CA GLN A 87 11.80 8.14 -4.04
C GLN A 87 11.77 7.06 -5.14
N PHE A 88 11.49 7.45 -6.39
CA PHE A 88 11.21 6.56 -7.51
C PHE A 88 12.23 6.74 -8.65
N GLY A 89 12.66 5.63 -9.26
CA GLY A 89 13.51 5.62 -10.45
C GLY A 89 14.99 5.29 -10.17
N GLN A 90 15.86 5.42 -11.18
CA GLN A 90 17.27 4.97 -11.09
C GLN A 90 18.09 5.68 -9.98
N LYS A 91 17.68 6.90 -9.59
CA LYS A 91 18.28 7.65 -8.49
C LYS A 91 17.47 7.56 -7.18
N GLY A 92 16.29 6.93 -7.21
CA GLY A 92 15.45 6.71 -6.03
C GLY A 92 15.76 5.42 -5.30
N ASP A 93 14.85 4.93 -4.47
CA ASP A 93 15.05 3.76 -3.61
C ASP A 93 14.67 2.43 -4.33
N PHE A 94 13.79 2.49 -5.34
CA PHE A 94 13.42 1.37 -6.22
C PHE A 94 13.08 1.81 -7.66
N VAL A 95 13.09 0.86 -8.61
CA VAL A 95 12.70 1.06 -10.01
C VAL A 95 11.51 0.15 -10.33
N THR A 96 10.36 0.75 -10.65
CA THR A 96 9.11 0.06 -11.01
C THR A 96 9.05 -0.29 -12.49
N SER A 97 8.12 -1.17 -12.89
CA SER A 97 7.97 -1.61 -14.28
C SER A 97 7.81 -0.48 -15.32
N PRO A 98 6.98 0.57 -15.09
CA PRO A 98 6.88 1.73 -15.98
C PRO A 98 8.20 2.49 -16.15
N GLU A 99 9.02 2.57 -15.10
CA GLU A 99 10.32 3.25 -15.11
C GLU A 99 11.42 2.41 -15.78
N ILE A 100 11.20 1.10 -15.96
CA ILE A 100 12.12 0.20 -16.65
C ILE A 100 11.95 0.30 -18.17
N SER A 101 10.71 0.26 -18.67
CA SER A 101 10.44 0.29 -20.11
C SER A 101 9.06 0.86 -20.45
N GLN A 102 9.03 1.78 -21.42
CA GLN A 102 7.77 2.28 -22.00
C GLN A 102 6.88 1.18 -22.56
N VAL A 103 7.46 0.04 -22.97
CA VAL A 103 6.71 -1.11 -23.50
C VAL A 103 5.68 -1.60 -22.47
N PHE A 104 5.98 -1.50 -21.18
CA PHE A 104 5.05 -1.90 -20.13
C PHE A 104 3.75 -1.08 -20.17
N GLY A 105 3.84 0.25 -20.17
CA GLY A 105 2.67 1.12 -20.24
C GLY A 105 1.95 1.08 -21.58
N GLU A 106 2.69 0.91 -22.69
CA GLU A 106 2.10 0.71 -24.01
C GLU A 106 1.22 -0.54 -24.06
N LEU A 107 1.69 -1.68 -23.53
CA LEU A 107 0.93 -2.92 -23.52
C LEU A 107 -0.32 -2.85 -22.63
N ILE A 108 -0.27 -2.13 -21.51
CA ILE A 108 -1.46 -1.89 -20.68
C ILE A 108 -2.47 -1.01 -21.43
N GLY A 109 -2.01 0.01 -22.16
CA GLY A 109 -2.87 0.80 -23.05
C GLY A 109 -3.54 -0.04 -24.15
N ILE A 110 -2.81 -1.00 -24.72
CA ILE A 110 -3.36 -1.97 -25.67
C ILE A 110 -4.34 -2.94 -25.00
N TRP A 111 -4.09 -3.36 -23.77
CA TRP A 111 -5.03 -4.19 -23.02
C TRP A 111 -6.36 -3.46 -22.76
N VAL A 112 -6.31 -2.19 -22.36
CA VAL A 112 -7.50 -1.33 -22.21
C VAL A 112 -8.27 -1.22 -23.52
N LEU A 113 -7.56 -1.02 -24.64
CA LEU A 113 -8.17 -1.00 -25.97
C LEU A 113 -8.89 -2.32 -26.29
N ALA A 114 -8.24 -3.46 -26.05
CA ALA A 114 -8.84 -4.78 -26.32
C ALA A 114 -10.10 -5.02 -25.47
N GLU A 115 -10.06 -4.66 -24.18
CA GLU A 115 -11.22 -4.78 -23.31
C GLU A 115 -12.35 -3.83 -23.70
N TRP A 116 -12.05 -2.57 -24.05
CA TRP A 116 -13.04 -1.64 -24.59
C TRP A 116 -13.69 -2.15 -25.89
N MET A 117 -12.90 -2.75 -26.79
CA MET A 117 -13.43 -3.35 -28.02
C MET A 117 -14.39 -4.50 -27.73
N SER A 118 -14.01 -5.38 -26.82
CA SER A 118 -14.81 -6.55 -26.45
C SER A 118 -16.16 -6.19 -25.79
N GLN A 119 -16.24 -4.99 -25.20
CA GLN A 119 -17.42 -4.46 -24.53
C GLN A 119 -18.26 -3.56 -25.45
N GLY A 120 -18.08 -3.67 -26.77
CA GLY A 120 -18.95 -3.01 -27.75
C GLY A 120 -18.54 -1.59 -28.12
N LYS A 121 -17.31 -1.17 -27.81
CA LYS A 121 -16.72 0.09 -28.29
C LYS A 121 -17.55 1.33 -27.93
N MET A 122 -17.90 1.43 -26.64
CA MET A 122 -18.71 2.53 -26.12
C MET A 122 -18.17 3.90 -26.58
N SER A 123 -19.04 4.74 -27.16
CA SER A 123 -18.64 5.99 -27.83
C SER A 123 -18.35 7.15 -26.88
N SER A 124 -18.81 7.08 -25.63
CA SER A 124 -18.66 8.10 -24.59
C SER A 124 -18.86 7.46 -23.22
N GLY A 125 -18.27 7.99 -22.16
CA GLY A 125 -18.42 7.45 -20.80
C GLY A 125 -17.26 6.55 -20.33
N VAL A 126 -16.19 6.44 -21.12
CA VAL A 126 -15.00 5.70 -20.70
C VAL A 126 -14.26 6.51 -19.64
N GLN A 127 -13.89 5.85 -18.54
CA GLN A 127 -13.08 6.46 -17.49
C GLN A 127 -11.80 5.66 -17.35
N LEU A 128 -10.65 6.33 -17.33
CA LEU A 128 -9.39 5.68 -16.96
C LEU A 128 -9.14 5.96 -15.49
N VAL A 129 -8.80 4.95 -14.71
CA VAL A 129 -8.52 5.10 -13.28
C VAL A 129 -7.17 4.45 -12.99
N GLU A 130 -6.28 5.14 -12.30
CA GLU A 130 -5.04 4.55 -11.78
C GLU A 130 -4.97 4.76 -10.27
N VAL A 131 -4.73 3.68 -9.54
CA VAL A 131 -4.61 3.69 -8.09
C VAL A 131 -3.14 3.58 -7.71
N GLY A 132 -2.61 4.59 -7.01
CA GLY A 132 -1.19 4.72 -6.72
C GLY A 132 -0.32 4.94 -7.97
N PRO A 133 -0.54 6.02 -8.76
CA PRO A 133 0.15 6.22 -10.03
C PRO A 133 1.64 6.57 -9.94
N GLY A 134 2.19 6.73 -8.72
CA GLY A 134 3.59 7.09 -8.51
C GLY A 134 3.94 8.42 -9.20
N ARG A 135 4.80 8.39 -10.22
CA ARG A 135 5.17 9.60 -10.99
C ARG A 135 4.18 9.94 -12.11
N GLY A 136 3.20 9.07 -12.38
CA GLY A 136 2.26 9.18 -13.50
C GLY A 136 2.79 8.65 -14.84
N THR A 137 3.97 8.02 -14.83
CA THR A 137 4.64 7.49 -16.04
C THR A 137 3.79 6.43 -16.75
N LEU A 138 3.15 5.54 -15.99
CA LEU A 138 2.26 4.52 -16.54
C LEU A 138 1.07 5.14 -17.27
N MET A 139 0.32 6.04 -16.63
CA MET A 139 -0.76 6.79 -17.29
C MET A 139 -0.26 7.54 -18.53
N ASP A 140 0.90 8.18 -18.48
CA ASP A 140 1.43 8.92 -19.64
C ASP A 140 1.67 8.01 -20.86
N ASP A 141 2.28 6.84 -20.63
CA ASP A 141 2.53 5.83 -21.67
C ASP A 141 1.22 5.25 -22.22
N MET A 142 0.25 4.97 -21.34
CA MET A 142 -1.09 4.53 -21.74
C MET A 142 -1.79 5.57 -22.62
N LEU A 143 -1.84 6.84 -22.20
CA LEU A 143 -2.47 7.93 -22.96
C LEU A 143 -1.76 8.16 -24.30
N ARG A 144 -0.43 8.11 -24.32
CA ARG A 144 0.38 8.22 -25.54
C ARG A 144 0.10 7.08 -26.53
N THR A 145 -0.27 5.91 -26.03
CA THR A 145 -0.68 4.76 -26.85
C THR A 145 -2.12 4.91 -27.34
N ILE A 146 -3.05 5.18 -26.41
CA ILE A 146 -4.49 5.27 -26.67
C ILE A 146 -4.82 6.38 -27.67
N ARG A 147 -4.10 7.51 -27.68
CA ARG A 147 -4.35 8.62 -28.63
C ARG A 147 -4.24 8.23 -30.11
N ASN A 148 -3.58 7.11 -30.43
CA ASN A 148 -3.49 6.56 -31.77
C ASN A 148 -4.78 5.84 -32.21
N PHE A 149 -5.64 5.48 -31.26
CA PHE A 149 -6.93 4.85 -31.47
C PHE A 149 -8.05 5.86 -31.25
N LYS A 150 -8.32 6.70 -32.27
CA LYS A 150 -9.23 7.85 -32.17
C LYS A 150 -10.60 7.54 -31.54
N PRO A 151 -11.29 6.43 -31.90
CA PRO A 151 -12.59 6.12 -31.29
C PRO A 151 -12.53 5.92 -29.77
N LEU A 152 -11.52 5.22 -29.27
CA LEU A 152 -11.31 5.06 -27.83
C LEU A 152 -10.91 6.41 -27.20
N ALA A 153 -9.95 7.11 -27.80
CA ALA A 153 -9.47 8.39 -27.28
C ALA A 153 -10.60 9.43 -27.13
N SER A 154 -11.53 9.51 -28.08
CA SER A 154 -12.69 10.42 -28.01
C SER A 154 -13.77 9.98 -27.03
N SER A 155 -13.78 8.70 -26.62
CA SER A 155 -14.76 8.16 -25.68
C SER A 155 -14.41 8.40 -24.21
N ILE A 156 -13.19 8.86 -23.92
CA ILE A 156 -12.69 9.10 -22.56
C ILE A 156 -13.28 10.41 -22.01
N ASP A 157 -14.14 10.27 -21.01
CA ASP A 157 -14.76 11.39 -20.31
C ASP A 157 -13.79 12.02 -19.29
N ALA A 158 -13.11 11.17 -18.51
CA ALA A 158 -12.21 11.60 -17.44
C ALA A 158 -11.15 10.55 -17.10
N ILE A 159 -10.06 11.04 -16.54
CA ILE A 159 -8.96 10.24 -15.99
C ILE A 159 -8.91 10.50 -14.48
N TYR A 160 -9.01 9.47 -13.66
CA TYR A 160 -8.96 9.55 -12.20
C TYR A 160 -7.65 8.95 -11.68
N LEU A 161 -6.96 9.71 -10.84
CA LEU A 161 -5.71 9.30 -10.21
C LEU A 161 -5.93 9.28 -8.69
N VAL A 162 -5.81 8.11 -8.07
CA VAL A 162 -5.96 7.96 -6.62
C VAL A 162 -4.58 8.08 -5.97
N GLU A 163 -4.28 9.25 -5.40
CA GLU A 163 -2.97 9.63 -4.87
C GLU A 163 -3.13 10.55 -3.66
N ALA A 164 -2.59 10.12 -2.52
CA ALA A 164 -2.64 10.87 -1.26
C ALA A 164 -1.46 11.85 -1.09
N SER A 165 -0.35 11.64 -1.79
CA SER A 165 0.87 12.43 -1.65
C SER A 165 0.81 13.74 -2.46
N PRO A 166 0.87 14.93 -1.81
CA PRO A 166 0.85 16.21 -2.52
C PRO A 166 2.02 16.39 -3.49
N SER A 167 3.20 15.86 -3.14
CA SER A 167 4.40 15.98 -3.98
C SER A 167 4.29 15.13 -5.26
N LEU A 168 3.74 13.91 -5.16
CA LEU A 168 3.49 13.05 -6.31
C LEU A 168 2.38 13.61 -7.20
N ARG A 169 1.30 14.16 -6.62
CA ARG A 169 0.27 14.85 -7.41
C ARG A 169 0.84 15.98 -8.25
N GLU A 170 1.76 16.79 -7.70
CA GLU A 170 2.39 17.86 -8.48
C GLU A 170 3.33 17.31 -9.57
N ALA A 171 4.06 16.22 -9.31
CA ALA A 171 4.86 15.56 -10.34
C ALA A 171 3.99 15.02 -11.48
N GLN A 172 2.87 14.36 -11.14
CA GLN A 172 1.88 13.85 -12.09
C GLN A 172 1.23 14.99 -12.89
N ARG A 173 0.85 16.09 -12.23
CA ARG A 173 0.28 17.28 -12.89
C ARG A 173 1.25 17.84 -13.94
N LYS A 174 2.52 18.05 -13.57
CA LYS A 174 3.56 18.51 -14.51
C LYS A 174 3.68 17.56 -15.70
N LEU A 175 3.70 16.25 -15.44
CA LEU A 175 3.86 15.24 -16.48
C LEU A 175 2.65 15.16 -17.41
N LEU A 176 1.43 15.12 -16.87
CA LEU A 176 0.21 14.77 -17.61
C LEU A 176 -0.60 15.99 -18.07
N CYS A 177 -0.41 17.15 -17.44
CA CYS A 177 -1.16 18.38 -17.72
C CYS A 177 -0.27 19.54 -18.21
N GLY A 178 1.06 19.40 -18.13
CA GLY A 178 1.98 20.48 -18.49
C GLY A 178 1.76 21.73 -17.63
N ASP A 179 1.54 22.87 -18.29
CA ASP A 179 1.31 24.15 -17.63
C ASP A 179 -0.17 24.42 -17.31
N ALA A 180 -1.07 23.47 -17.56
CA ALA A 180 -2.48 23.65 -17.24
C ALA A 180 -2.67 23.85 -15.72
N PRO A 181 -3.51 24.82 -15.31
CA PRO A 181 -3.72 25.13 -13.89
C PRO A 181 -4.42 23.98 -13.18
N ILE A 182 -4.15 23.84 -11.89
CA ILE A 182 -4.88 22.96 -10.99
C ILE A 182 -6.06 23.73 -10.38
N GLN A 183 -7.19 23.05 -10.19
CA GLN A 183 -8.38 23.60 -9.56
C GLN A 183 -8.83 22.67 -8.44
N ASP A 184 -9.18 23.25 -7.30
CA ASP A 184 -9.78 22.52 -6.18
C ASP A 184 -11.22 22.13 -6.52
N ILE A 185 -11.61 20.91 -6.18
CA ILE A 185 -12.98 20.39 -6.25
C ILE A 185 -13.36 19.79 -4.88
N GLU A 186 -14.65 19.52 -4.66
CA GLU A 186 -15.20 19.13 -3.35
C GLU A 186 -14.41 18.03 -2.62
N TYR A 187 -13.91 17.03 -3.36
CA TYR A 187 -13.20 15.88 -2.80
C TYR A 187 -11.77 15.70 -3.32
N GLY A 188 -11.20 16.69 -4.00
CA GLY A 188 -9.88 16.54 -4.61
C GLY A 188 -9.46 17.70 -5.51
N TYR A 189 -8.74 17.36 -6.59
CA TYR A 189 -8.18 18.34 -7.51
C TYR A 189 -8.45 17.95 -8.96
N GLN A 190 -8.49 18.92 -9.88
CA GLN A 190 -8.59 18.65 -11.30
C GLN A 190 -7.68 19.54 -12.14
N SER A 191 -7.27 19.05 -13.30
CA SER A 191 -6.59 19.81 -14.34
C SER A 191 -6.91 19.25 -15.74
N THR A 192 -6.43 19.91 -16.79
CA THR A 192 -6.68 19.52 -18.18
C THR A 192 -5.56 18.61 -18.69
N CYS A 193 -5.91 17.50 -19.35
CA CYS A 193 -4.95 16.59 -19.93
C CYS A 193 -4.18 17.24 -21.10
N LYS A 194 -2.85 17.07 -21.16
CA LYS A 194 -2.02 17.63 -22.25
C LYS A 194 -2.32 17.00 -23.62
N TYR A 195 -2.96 15.83 -23.65
CA TYR A 195 -3.30 15.12 -24.88
C TYR A 195 -4.70 15.46 -25.41
N SER A 196 -5.56 16.10 -24.60
CA SER A 196 -6.95 16.42 -24.95
C SER A 196 -7.49 17.53 -24.06
N GLU A 197 -7.88 18.66 -24.66
CA GLU A 197 -8.44 19.82 -23.94
C GLU A 197 -9.79 19.52 -23.28
N CYS A 198 -10.53 18.55 -23.83
CA CYS A 198 -11.83 18.13 -23.34
C CYS A 198 -11.74 17.11 -22.19
N THR A 199 -10.59 16.45 -22.01
CA THR A 199 -10.42 15.40 -20.99
C THR A 199 -9.80 15.97 -19.73
N LYS A 200 -10.45 15.72 -18.58
CA LYS A 200 -9.95 16.13 -17.27
C LYS A 200 -9.13 15.02 -16.62
N ILE A 201 -8.07 15.42 -15.93
CA ILE A 201 -7.36 14.58 -14.96
C ILE A 201 -7.80 15.03 -13.58
N ILE A 202 -8.29 14.09 -12.78
CA ILE A 202 -8.91 14.33 -11.48
C ILE A 202 -8.16 13.50 -10.44
N TRP A 203 -7.71 14.13 -9.37
CA TRP A 203 -7.02 13.48 -8.26
C TRP A 203 -7.93 13.35 -7.05
N TYR A 204 -7.97 12.15 -6.48
CA TYR A 204 -8.63 11.85 -5.21
C TYR A 204 -7.66 11.19 -4.24
N ASP A 205 -7.86 11.38 -2.94
CA ASP A 205 -7.03 10.73 -1.92
C ASP A 205 -7.42 9.25 -1.69
N ASP A 206 -8.67 8.88 -2.01
CA ASP A 206 -9.22 7.54 -1.80
C ASP A 206 -10.12 7.14 -2.99
N ILE A 207 -10.04 5.88 -3.40
CA ILE A 207 -10.81 5.33 -4.52
C ILE A 207 -12.33 5.45 -4.30
N LYS A 208 -12.80 5.54 -3.05
CA LYS A 208 -14.22 5.72 -2.72
C LYS A 208 -14.80 7.03 -3.28
N PHE A 209 -13.95 8.00 -3.60
CA PHE A 209 -14.38 9.27 -4.20
C PHE A 209 -14.47 9.20 -5.73
N VAL A 210 -13.98 8.12 -6.36
CA VAL A 210 -14.22 7.89 -7.79
C VAL A 210 -15.72 7.71 -8.01
N PRO A 211 -16.36 8.53 -8.88
CA PRO A 211 -17.80 8.52 -9.03
C PRO A 211 -18.35 7.16 -9.47
N GLN A 212 -19.35 6.67 -8.73
CA GLN A 212 -20.16 5.53 -9.14
C GLN A 212 -21.25 6.02 -10.10
N ALA A 213 -21.18 5.57 -11.35
CA ALA A 213 -22.13 5.99 -12.38
C ALA A 213 -22.55 4.78 -13.23
N VAL A 214 -23.86 4.69 -13.48
CA VAL A 214 -24.48 3.55 -14.19
C VAL A 214 -24.17 3.55 -15.69
N ASP A 215 -23.88 4.73 -16.24
CA ASP A 215 -23.62 4.99 -17.66
C ASP A 215 -22.12 5.11 -17.99
N LYS A 216 -21.23 4.83 -17.01
CA LYS A 216 -19.78 4.93 -17.17
C LYS A 216 -19.09 3.57 -17.12
N SER A 217 -18.01 3.46 -17.87
CA SER A 217 -17.18 2.24 -17.97
C SER A 217 -15.77 2.53 -17.47
N PRO A 218 -15.45 2.22 -16.20
CA PRO A 218 -14.14 2.47 -15.64
C PRO A 218 -13.14 1.37 -16.01
N PHE A 219 -11.99 1.77 -16.58
CA PHE A 219 -10.82 0.93 -16.79
C PHE A 219 -9.78 1.28 -15.73
N ILE A 220 -9.61 0.38 -14.76
CA ILE A 220 -8.90 0.63 -13.51
C ILE A 220 -7.57 -0.13 -13.50
N ILE A 221 -6.46 0.57 -13.28
CA ILE A 221 -5.14 -0.02 -13.19
C ILE A 221 -4.62 0.16 -11.77
N ALA A 222 -4.08 -0.91 -11.19
CA ALA A 222 -3.36 -0.89 -9.92
C ALA A 222 -2.04 -1.65 -10.11
N HIS A 223 -0.94 -0.91 -10.19
CA HIS A 223 0.40 -1.45 -10.40
C HIS A 223 1.27 -1.11 -9.18
N GLU A 224 1.80 -2.12 -8.49
CA GLU A 224 2.61 -1.95 -7.25
C GLU A 224 1.90 -1.04 -6.23
N PHE A 225 0.63 -1.34 -5.99
CA PHE A 225 -0.22 -0.59 -5.06
C PHE A 225 -0.63 -1.41 -3.85
N PHE A 226 -0.93 -2.70 -4.04
CA PHE A 226 -1.49 -3.55 -3.00
C PHE A 226 -0.41 -4.03 -2.02
N ASP A 227 0.83 -4.18 -2.49
CA ASP A 227 2.00 -4.52 -1.67
C ASP A 227 2.33 -3.50 -0.57
N ALA A 228 2.03 -2.22 -0.82
CA ALA A 228 2.24 -1.10 0.09
C ALA A 228 1.07 -0.93 1.09
N LEU A 229 -0.03 -1.67 0.91
CA LEU A 229 -1.18 -1.56 1.81
C LEU A 229 -0.93 -2.26 3.16
N PRO A 230 -1.35 -1.66 4.28
CA PRO A 230 -1.12 -2.22 5.61
C PRO A 230 -1.64 -3.66 5.77
N ILE A 231 -0.79 -4.55 6.32
CA ILE A 231 -1.13 -5.94 6.64
C ILE A 231 -1.18 -6.18 8.16
N HIS A 232 -2.11 -7.02 8.59
CA HIS A 232 -2.09 -7.66 9.90
C HIS A 232 -1.49 -9.06 9.76
N VAL A 233 -0.65 -9.46 10.71
CA VAL A 233 0.01 -10.77 10.70
C VAL A 233 -0.48 -11.57 11.87
N PHE A 234 -0.95 -12.80 11.63
CA PHE A 234 -1.44 -13.69 12.66
C PHE A 234 -0.67 -15.00 12.68
N GLN A 235 -0.46 -15.54 13.88
CA GLN A 235 0.12 -16.85 14.10
C GLN A 235 -0.87 -17.73 14.87
N SER A 236 -1.02 -18.98 14.43
CA SER A 236 -1.79 -19.99 15.15
C SER A 236 -1.00 -20.50 16.34
N VAL A 237 -1.58 -20.38 17.53
CA VAL A 237 -0.95 -20.76 18.80
C VAL A 237 -1.85 -21.74 19.54
N THR A 238 -1.27 -22.82 20.05
CA THR A 238 -1.92 -23.67 21.04
C THR A 238 -1.74 -23.01 22.41
N PRO A 239 -2.81 -22.50 23.04
CA PRO A 239 -2.67 -21.83 24.32
C PRO A 239 -2.08 -22.76 25.38
N SER A 240 -1.32 -22.19 26.33
CA SER A 240 -0.89 -22.97 27.50
C SER A 240 -2.06 -23.09 28.49
N PRO A 241 -2.16 -24.18 29.28
CA PRO A 241 -3.24 -24.39 30.25
C PRO A 241 -3.41 -23.25 31.28
N THR A 242 -2.35 -22.49 31.54
CA THR A 242 -2.28 -21.34 32.46
C THR A 242 -2.70 -20.02 31.83
N GLU A 243 -2.91 -19.94 30.51
CA GLU A 243 -3.20 -18.70 29.78
C GLU A 243 -4.70 -18.50 29.50
N SER A 244 -5.55 -19.35 30.07
CA SER A 244 -7.00 -19.26 29.95
C SER A 244 -7.56 -18.20 30.91
N SER A 245 -8.16 -17.16 30.32
CA SER A 245 -9.05 -16.15 30.94
C SER A 245 -8.38 -14.94 31.61
N VAL A 246 -8.18 -13.87 30.81
CA VAL A 246 -8.48 -12.50 31.26
C VAL A 246 -9.21 -11.77 30.12
N ILE A 247 -10.53 -11.95 30.04
CA ILE A 247 -11.41 -10.90 29.53
C ILE A 247 -12.03 -10.30 30.79
N THR A 248 -11.62 -9.09 31.15
CA THR A 248 -12.11 -8.38 32.33
C THR A 248 -13.56 -7.94 32.08
N SER A 249 -14.53 -8.83 32.35
CA SER A 249 -15.92 -8.43 32.53
C SER A 249 -16.05 -7.87 33.95
N THR A 250 -16.54 -6.63 34.07
CA THR A 250 -16.67 -5.84 35.31
C THR A 250 -17.80 -6.32 36.24
N THR A 251 -18.19 -7.59 36.17
CA THR A 251 -19.26 -8.14 37.02
C THR A 251 -18.72 -9.34 37.80
N GLY A 252 -18.51 -9.11 39.09
CA GLY A 252 -18.00 -10.11 40.03
C GLY A 252 -18.92 -11.32 40.11
N THR A 253 -18.45 -12.45 39.58
CA THR A 253 -18.95 -13.78 39.94
C THR A 253 -17.78 -14.76 39.89
N SER A 254 -17.59 -15.54 40.96
CA SER A 254 -16.47 -16.47 41.14
C SER A 254 -16.40 -17.54 40.04
N PRO A 255 -15.19 -17.99 39.63
CA PRO A 255 -15.05 -18.98 38.57
C PRO A 255 -15.41 -20.37 39.08
N THR A 256 -16.46 -20.96 38.53
CA THR A 256 -16.70 -22.40 38.58
C THR A 256 -15.64 -23.10 37.71
N ARG A 257 -15.00 -24.12 38.29
CA ARG A 257 -13.93 -24.91 37.69
C ARG A 257 -14.48 -25.70 36.49
N SER A 258 -14.40 -25.09 35.30
CA SER A 258 -14.82 -25.71 34.03
C SER A 258 -13.87 -26.85 33.64
N SER A 259 -14.47 -27.95 33.19
CA SER A 259 -13.81 -29.12 32.60
C SER A 259 -12.77 -28.71 31.55
N ARG A 260 -11.63 -29.41 31.47
CA ARG A 260 -10.62 -29.22 30.42
C ARG A 260 -11.25 -29.40 29.03
N LEU A 261 -11.75 -28.31 28.45
CA LEU A 261 -12.04 -28.24 27.03
C LEU A 261 -10.74 -28.52 26.27
N PRO A 262 -10.79 -29.21 25.11
CA PRO A 262 -9.64 -29.31 24.23
C PRO A 262 -9.09 -27.89 23.99
N GLN A 263 -7.79 -27.67 24.21
CA GLN A 263 -7.13 -26.41 23.91
C GLN A 263 -7.08 -26.28 22.40
N THR A 264 -8.15 -25.75 21.80
CA THR A 264 -8.17 -25.46 20.38
C THR A 264 -7.17 -24.36 20.10
N ASN A 265 -6.49 -24.47 18.95
CA ASN A 265 -5.60 -23.39 18.51
C ASN A 265 -6.39 -22.09 18.42
N GLN A 266 -5.69 -20.99 18.69
CA GLN A 266 -6.23 -19.65 18.59
C GLN A 266 -5.28 -18.80 17.76
N TRP A 267 -5.84 -17.89 16.97
CA TRP A 267 -5.05 -16.86 16.32
C TRP A 267 -4.52 -15.86 17.35
N ARG A 268 -3.27 -15.46 17.16
CA ARG A 268 -2.60 -14.38 17.88
C ARG A 268 -2.00 -13.42 16.86
N GLU A 269 -2.24 -12.13 17.04
CA GLU A 269 -1.69 -11.10 16.16
C GLU A 269 -0.24 -10.79 16.54
N LEU A 270 0.68 -10.81 15.58
CA LEU A 270 2.04 -10.31 15.78
C LEU A 270 2.00 -8.78 15.85
N LEU A 271 2.61 -8.24 16.90
CA LEU A 271 2.66 -6.80 17.19
C LEU A 271 4.08 -6.28 17.09
N VAL A 272 4.23 -4.99 16.83
CA VAL A 272 5.50 -4.28 16.76
C VAL A 272 5.79 -3.61 18.10
N ALA A 273 7.00 -3.85 18.61
CA ALA A 273 7.51 -3.23 19.83
C ALA A 273 8.97 -2.76 19.63
N PRO A 274 9.42 -1.72 20.34
CA PRO A 274 10.83 -1.33 20.37
C PRO A 274 11.75 -2.49 20.75
N THR A 275 12.90 -2.59 20.08
CA THR A 275 13.97 -3.49 20.53
C THR A 275 14.53 -3.01 21.88
N ARG A 276 15.12 -3.92 22.65
CA ARG A 276 15.93 -3.49 23.81
C ARG A 276 17.15 -2.70 23.31
N ALA A 277 17.60 -1.72 24.09
CA ALA A 277 18.79 -0.95 23.72
C ALA A 277 19.97 -1.91 23.49
N PRO A 278 20.72 -1.79 22.38
CA PRO A 278 21.85 -2.67 22.13
C PRO A 278 22.89 -2.50 23.23
N ASP A 279 23.40 -3.61 23.77
CA ASP A 279 24.51 -3.58 24.72
C ASP A 279 25.73 -2.93 24.05
N ARG A 280 26.40 -2.00 24.74
CA ARG A 280 27.57 -1.25 24.23
C ARG A 280 28.75 -2.12 23.75
N PHE A 281 28.69 -3.44 23.99
CA PHE A 281 29.75 -4.40 23.67
C PHE A 281 29.51 -5.21 22.38
N SER A 282 28.36 -5.08 21.71
CA SER A 282 28.10 -5.78 20.45
C SER A 282 28.53 -4.92 19.24
N SER A 283 29.82 -4.60 19.14
CA SER A 283 30.38 -3.96 17.95
C SER A 283 30.78 -5.01 16.91
N THR A 284 29.80 -5.55 16.18
CA THR A 284 30.08 -6.27 14.92
C THR A 284 30.00 -5.29 13.76
N SER A 285 31.07 -5.27 12.98
CA SER A 285 31.46 -4.33 11.93
C SER A 285 30.67 -4.45 10.61
N SER A 286 29.36 -4.69 10.67
CA SER A 286 28.50 -4.66 9.49
C SER A 286 27.81 -3.29 9.39
N LYS A 287 27.95 -2.61 8.24
CA LYS A 287 27.28 -1.34 7.87
C LYS A 287 25.75 -1.43 7.78
N GLU A 288 25.14 -2.50 8.29
CA GLU A 288 23.69 -2.69 8.33
C GLU A 288 23.13 -2.00 9.57
N SER A 289 22.18 -1.09 9.36
CA SER A 289 21.50 -0.39 10.44
C SER A 289 20.74 -1.38 11.33
N ILE A 290 21.00 -1.33 12.64
CA ILE A 290 20.40 -2.24 13.63
C ILE A 290 18.90 -1.98 13.72
N PRO A 291 18.02 -3.00 13.66
CA PRO A 291 16.58 -2.83 13.81
C PRO A 291 16.20 -2.13 15.11
N GLU A 292 15.37 -1.09 14.99
CA GLU A 292 14.90 -0.30 16.13
C GLU A 292 13.62 -0.87 16.76
N PHE A 293 12.90 -1.68 15.98
CA PHE A 293 11.69 -2.37 16.37
C PHE A 293 11.80 -3.87 16.06
N GLN A 294 10.89 -4.67 16.62
CA GLN A 294 10.81 -6.11 16.41
C GLN A 294 9.36 -6.57 16.48
N LEU A 295 9.09 -7.74 15.91
CA LEU A 295 7.84 -8.45 16.09
C LEU A 295 7.82 -9.17 17.45
N ILE A 296 6.69 -9.11 18.13
CA ILE A 296 6.39 -9.85 19.34
C ILE A 296 5.04 -10.53 19.22
N LEU A 297 4.91 -11.68 19.88
CA LEU A 297 3.66 -12.42 19.95
C LEU A 297 3.04 -12.23 21.35
N PRO A 298 1.93 -11.49 21.48
CA PRO A 298 1.25 -11.30 22.76
C PRO A 298 0.57 -12.60 23.20
N LYS A 299 0.42 -12.77 24.52
CA LYS A 299 -0.28 -13.93 25.11
C LYS A 299 -1.79 -13.84 24.91
N SER A 300 -2.34 -12.62 24.90
CA SER A 300 -3.77 -12.34 24.73
C SER A 300 -4.13 -12.16 23.26
N SER A 301 -5.36 -12.53 22.89
CA SER A 301 -5.95 -12.17 21.60
C SER A 301 -6.16 -10.66 21.49
N THR A 302 -5.93 -10.12 20.31
CA THR A 302 -6.39 -8.77 19.93
C THR A 302 -7.78 -8.85 19.29
N PRO A 303 -8.56 -7.76 19.24
CA PRO A 303 -9.83 -7.75 18.50
C PRO A 303 -9.69 -8.21 17.04
N HIS A 304 -8.61 -7.82 16.35
CA HIS A 304 -8.35 -8.25 14.97
C HIS A 304 -8.13 -9.77 14.88
N SER A 305 -7.40 -10.37 15.83
CA SER A 305 -7.16 -11.82 15.83
C SER A 305 -8.41 -12.67 16.02
N LEU A 306 -9.48 -12.09 16.57
CA LEU A 306 -10.77 -12.78 16.75
C LEU A 306 -11.63 -12.76 15.48
N TYR A 307 -11.46 -11.76 14.62
CA TYR A 307 -12.36 -11.50 13.50
C TYR A 307 -11.71 -11.64 12.13
N LEU A 308 -10.54 -11.06 11.88
CA LEU A 308 -9.96 -11.02 10.53
C LEU A 308 -9.69 -12.41 9.93
N PRO A 309 -9.15 -13.39 10.69
CA PRO A 309 -8.99 -14.75 10.16
C PRO A 309 -10.33 -15.47 9.87
N SER A 310 -11.45 -15.01 10.43
CA SER A 310 -12.78 -15.59 10.17
C SER A 310 -13.40 -15.09 8.86
N LEU A 311 -12.84 -14.05 8.24
CA LEU A 311 -13.34 -13.46 7.00
C LEU A 311 -13.25 -14.41 5.79
N SER A 312 -12.36 -15.39 5.83
CA SER A 312 -12.20 -16.37 4.76
C SER A 312 -12.09 -17.79 5.32
N PRO A 313 -12.79 -18.77 4.72
CA PRO A 313 -12.57 -20.18 5.01
C PRO A 313 -11.11 -20.61 4.79
N ARG A 314 -10.38 -19.97 3.86
CA ARG A 314 -8.97 -20.26 3.58
C ARG A 314 -8.08 -20.03 4.82
N TYR A 315 -8.30 -18.91 5.50
CA TYR A 315 -7.58 -18.59 6.74
C TYR A 315 -8.02 -19.52 7.88
N THR A 316 -9.32 -19.74 8.03
CA THR A 316 -9.88 -20.60 9.10
C THR A 316 -9.37 -22.04 8.98
N ALA A 317 -9.21 -22.56 7.77
CA ALA A 317 -8.69 -23.91 7.51
C ALA A 317 -7.25 -24.11 8.01
N LEU A 318 -6.47 -23.03 8.17
CA LEU A 318 -5.10 -23.09 8.68
C LEU A 318 -5.00 -23.06 10.20
N LEU A 319 -6.08 -22.73 10.92
CA LEU A 319 -6.08 -22.64 12.39
C LEU A 319 -5.59 -23.92 13.08
N PRO A 320 -5.96 -25.15 12.66
CA PRO A 320 -5.46 -26.37 13.28
C PRO A 320 -3.96 -26.59 13.12
N THR A 321 -3.32 -25.92 12.16
CA THR A 321 -1.88 -26.04 11.90
C THR A 321 -1.11 -25.17 12.89
N SER A 322 -0.44 -25.80 13.85
CA SER A 322 0.34 -25.08 14.87
C SER A 322 1.45 -24.25 14.23
N ASN A 323 1.62 -23.00 14.67
CA ASN A 323 2.54 -22.01 14.12
C ASN A 323 2.30 -21.60 12.67
N ALA A 324 1.15 -21.96 12.07
CA ALA A 324 0.77 -21.38 10.78
C ALA A 324 0.70 -19.85 10.92
N VAL A 325 1.31 -19.15 9.95
CA VAL A 325 1.26 -17.70 9.85
C VAL A 325 0.36 -17.33 8.68
N ILE A 326 -0.43 -16.28 8.83
CA ILE A 326 -1.23 -15.69 7.76
C ILE A 326 -1.11 -14.17 7.80
N GLU A 327 -1.11 -13.55 6.63
CA GLU A 327 -1.07 -12.11 6.45
C GLU A 327 -2.36 -11.65 5.76
N ILE A 328 -3.03 -10.66 6.36
CA ILE A 328 -4.33 -10.17 5.88
C ILE A 328 -4.26 -8.65 5.77
N SER A 329 -4.59 -8.10 4.61
CA SER A 329 -4.76 -6.65 4.41
C SER A 329 -6.24 -6.30 4.24
N PRO A 330 -6.94 -5.84 5.30
CA PRO A 330 -8.32 -5.36 5.18
C PRO A 330 -8.47 -4.21 4.18
N SER A 331 -7.46 -3.34 4.09
CA SER A 331 -7.43 -2.25 3.11
C SER A 331 -7.42 -2.78 1.68
N SER A 332 -6.62 -3.82 1.39
CA SER A 332 -6.62 -4.47 0.08
C SER A 332 -7.98 -5.07 -0.28
N LEU A 333 -8.61 -5.79 0.66
CA LEU A 333 -9.93 -6.38 0.45
C LEU A 333 -11.02 -5.32 0.24
N SER A 334 -10.95 -4.20 0.97
CA SER A 334 -11.88 -3.08 0.79
C SER A 334 -11.68 -2.40 -0.56
N THR A 335 -10.45 -2.14 -0.99
CA THR A 335 -10.17 -1.48 -2.26
C THR A 335 -10.64 -2.33 -3.44
N ILE A 336 -10.32 -3.63 -3.45
CA ILE A 336 -10.72 -4.52 -4.55
C ILE A 336 -12.25 -4.69 -4.61
N SER A 337 -12.93 -4.65 -3.45
CA SER A 337 -14.40 -4.66 -3.39
C SER A 337 -15.00 -3.40 -4.03
N THR A 338 -14.39 -2.23 -3.80
CA THR A 338 -14.79 -0.97 -4.45
C THR A 338 -14.55 -1.05 -5.96
N ILE A 339 -13.41 -1.57 -6.40
CA ILE A 339 -13.10 -1.79 -7.83
C ILE A 339 -14.16 -2.69 -8.49
N ALA A 340 -14.48 -3.82 -7.88
CA ALA A 340 -15.52 -4.72 -8.37
C ALA A 340 -16.89 -4.04 -8.43
N THR A 341 -17.23 -3.25 -7.42
CA THR A 341 -18.49 -2.49 -7.36
C THR A 341 -18.59 -1.42 -8.46
N LEU A 342 -17.49 -0.74 -8.80
CA LEU A 342 -17.45 0.23 -9.89
C LEU A 342 -17.69 -0.42 -11.26
N ILE A 343 -17.25 -1.67 -11.44
CA ILE A 343 -17.39 -2.42 -12.70
C ILE A 343 -18.76 -3.10 -12.81
N GLY A 344 -19.19 -3.83 -11.78
CA GLY A 344 -20.36 -4.71 -11.82
C GLY A 344 -21.55 -4.30 -10.96
N GLY A 345 -21.44 -3.19 -10.21
CA GLY A 345 -22.43 -2.81 -9.19
C GLY A 345 -22.28 -3.60 -7.90
N ALA A 346 -22.87 -3.12 -6.81
CA ALA A 346 -22.78 -3.75 -5.50
C ALA A 346 -23.68 -4.98 -5.43
N ASN A 347 -23.20 -6.02 -4.73
CA ASN A 347 -24.00 -7.19 -4.42
C ASN A 347 -25.22 -6.77 -3.57
N PRO A 348 -26.47 -7.03 -4.03
CA PRO A 348 -27.64 -6.70 -3.23
C PRO A 348 -27.61 -7.50 -1.92
N THR A 349 -27.51 -6.79 -0.80
CA THR A 349 -27.59 -7.42 0.53
C THR A 349 -28.85 -8.30 0.61
N PRO A 350 -28.76 -9.54 1.12
CA PRO A 350 -29.93 -10.39 1.27
C PRO A 350 -30.98 -9.67 2.11
N LYS A 351 -32.24 -9.70 1.66
CA LYS A 351 -33.39 -9.14 2.38
C LYS A 351 -33.29 -9.60 3.84
N SER A 352 -33.34 -8.65 4.78
CA SER A 352 -33.29 -8.94 6.22
C SER A 352 -34.27 -10.08 6.58
N PRO A 353 -33.95 -10.95 7.54
CA PRO A 353 -34.89 -11.98 7.98
C PRO A 353 -36.22 -11.32 8.43
N PRO A 354 -37.36 -12.01 8.31
CA PRO A 354 -38.65 -11.45 8.75
C PRO A 354 -38.54 -11.04 10.21
N LYS A 355 -38.88 -9.77 10.49
CA LYS A 355 -38.80 -9.14 11.82
C LYS A 355 -39.42 -10.05 12.87
N SER A 356 -38.61 -10.67 13.72
CA SER A 356 -39.10 -11.24 14.98
C SER A 356 -39.54 -10.08 15.90
N ARG A 357 -40.78 -10.18 16.38
CA ARG A 357 -41.53 -9.43 17.41
C ARG A 357 -40.85 -8.19 18.06
N PRO A 358 -41.56 -7.05 18.17
CA PRO A 358 -40.95 -5.79 18.61
C PRO A 358 -40.60 -5.84 20.11
N THR A 359 -39.31 -5.76 20.43
CA THR A 359 -38.84 -5.29 21.74
C THR A 359 -38.70 -3.77 21.68
N SER A 360 -39.36 -3.09 22.61
CA SER A 360 -39.37 -1.63 22.75
C SER A 360 -37.98 -1.08 23.08
N GLY A 361 -37.20 -0.80 22.04
CA GLY A 361 -35.96 -0.04 22.12
C GLY A 361 -35.86 0.82 20.87
N LYS A 362 -35.90 2.16 21.02
CA LYS A 362 -35.65 3.09 19.92
C LYS A 362 -34.16 3.05 19.56
N THR A 363 -33.73 2.07 18.76
CA THR A 363 -32.48 2.17 18.00
C THR A 363 -32.73 3.11 16.82
N VAL A 364 -32.16 4.31 16.90
CA VAL A 364 -32.06 5.24 15.78
C VAL A 364 -31.00 4.68 14.83
N SER A 365 -31.41 3.77 13.95
CA SER A 365 -30.60 3.43 12.77
C SER A 365 -30.99 4.39 11.66
N SER A 366 -30.09 5.30 11.30
CA SER A 366 -30.23 6.06 10.05
C SER A 366 -30.35 5.07 8.89
N PRO A 367 -31.31 5.27 7.95
CA PRO A 367 -31.38 4.41 6.77
C PRO A 367 -30.11 4.60 5.95
N GLN A 368 -29.31 3.53 5.82
CA GLN A 368 -28.21 3.49 4.86
C GLN A 368 -28.80 3.65 3.45
N PRO A 369 -28.16 4.42 2.56
CA PRO A 369 -28.59 4.48 1.16
C PRO A 369 -28.56 3.07 0.55
N PRO A 370 -29.46 2.77 -0.41
CA PRO A 370 -29.45 1.47 -1.07
C PRO A 370 -28.08 1.22 -1.72
N PRO A 371 -27.59 -0.03 -1.76
CA PRO A 371 -26.36 -0.36 -2.44
C PRO A 371 -26.39 0.10 -3.91
N PHE A 372 -25.27 0.61 -4.41
CA PHE A 372 -25.15 1.05 -5.80
C PHE A 372 -25.44 -0.12 -6.76
N GLN A 373 -26.35 0.08 -7.69
CA GLN A 373 -26.69 -0.92 -8.70
C GLN A 373 -26.19 -0.46 -10.06
N LYS A 374 -25.56 -1.36 -10.81
CA LYS A 374 -25.12 -1.12 -12.19
C LYS A 374 -25.81 -2.13 -13.10
N PRO A 375 -26.91 -1.75 -13.77
CA PRO A 375 -27.73 -2.69 -14.56
C PRO A 375 -26.95 -3.40 -15.66
N HIS A 376 -25.95 -2.71 -16.23
CA HIS A 376 -25.06 -3.26 -17.25
C HIS A 376 -23.63 -3.16 -16.76
N PRO A 377 -23.08 -4.25 -16.19
CA PRO A 377 -21.66 -4.32 -15.85
C PRO A 377 -20.77 -3.93 -17.03
N SER A 378 -19.82 -3.04 -16.78
CA SER A 378 -18.94 -2.49 -17.82
C SER A 378 -17.67 -1.88 -17.20
N GLY A 379 -16.62 -1.75 -18.01
CA GLY A 379 -15.27 -1.40 -17.56
C GLY A 379 -14.42 -2.65 -17.31
N ALA A 380 -13.23 -2.50 -16.76
CA ALA A 380 -12.36 -3.62 -16.39
C ALA A 380 -11.32 -3.14 -15.37
N ALA A 381 -10.67 -4.05 -14.66
CA ALA A 381 -9.50 -3.73 -13.84
C ALA A 381 -8.33 -4.65 -14.13
N LEU A 382 -7.12 -4.12 -14.05
CA LEU A 382 -5.87 -4.87 -14.14
C LEU A 382 -5.02 -4.59 -12.90
N ILE A 383 -4.75 -5.63 -12.13
CA ILE A 383 -3.96 -5.60 -10.90
C ILE A 383 -2.63 -6.29 -11.18
N ILE A 384 -1.53 -5.56 -11.02
CA ILE A 384 -0.18 -6.05 -11.27
C ILE A 384 0.66 -5.81 -10.03
N ASP A 385 1.04 -6.89 -9.35
CA ASP A 385 1.78 -6.83 -8.10
C ASP A 385 2.56 -8.12 -7.87
N TYR A 386 3.49 -8.17 -6.92
CA TYR A 386 4.15 -9.43 -6.56
C TYR A 386 3.43 -10.14 -5.41
N GLY A 387 3.47 -11.46 -5.48
CA GLY A 387 2.84 -12.32 -4.50
C GLY A 387 2.68 -13.76 -4.98
N PRO A 388 2.24 -14.66 -4.08
CA PRO A 388 1.91 -16.02 -4.45
C PRO A 388 0.72 -16.09 -5.41
N ALA A 389 0.75 -17.07 -6.32
CA ALA A 389 -0.35 -17.26 -7.27
C ALA A 389 -1.56 -18.00 -6.67
N SER A 390 -1.35 -18.84 -5.66
CA SER A 390 -2.38 -19.75 -5.14
C SER A 390 -2.36 -19.99 -3.62
N THR A 391 -1.35 -19.47 -2.91
CA THR A 391 -1.18 -19.66 -1.47
C THR A 391 -1.44 -18.37 -0.70
N ILE A 392 -1.74 -18.49 0.60
CA ILE A 392 -1.80 -17.33 1.50
C ILE A 392 -0.37 -16.82 1.73
N PRO A 393 -0.10 -15.52 1.64
CA PRO A 393 1.19 -14.93 1.98
C PRO A 393 1.60 -15.21 3.43
N THR A 394 2.89 -15.50 3.61
CA THR A 394 3.50 -15.74 4.93
C THR A 394 4.92 -15.21 4.95
N HIS A 395 5.30 -14.51 6.02
CA HIS A 395 6.65 -13.99 6.22
C HIS A 395 7.13 -13.09 5.07
N SER A 396 6.22 -12.30 4.50
CA SER A 396 6.51 -11.51 3.29
C SER A 396 6.98 -10.08 3.56
N LEU A 397 6.75 -9.59 4.78
CA LEU A 397 7.10 -8.22 5.17
C LEU A 397 8.60 -7.96 5.00
N ARG A 398 8.94 -6.95 4.19
CA ARG A 398 10.32 -6.61 3.84
C ARG A 398 10.54 -5.11 3.75
N GLY A 399 11.80 -4.70 3.85
CA GLY A 399 12.25 -3.33 3.69
C GLY A 399 13.19 -3.18 2.50
N ILE A 400 13.08 -2.08 1.76
CA ILE A 400 14.05 -1.67 0.74
C ILE A 400 14.49 -0.23 1.01
N ARG A 401 15.79 0.02 0.88
CA ARG A 401 16.36 1.37 0.93
C ARG A 401 17.59 1.45 0.03
N ALA A 402 17.67 2.48 -0.81
CA ALA A 402 18.77 2.69 -1.76
C ALA A 402 19.11 1.44 -2.58
N HIS A 403 18.08 0.79 -3.16
CA HIS A 403 18.16 -0.47 -3.92
C HIS A 403 18.74 -1.67 -3.15
N LYS A 404 18.74 -1.64 -1.81
CA LYS A 404 19.23 -2.74 -0.97
C LYS A 404 18.12 -3.25 -0.06
N PRO A 405 17.92 -4.57 0.00
CA PRO A 405 17.08 -5.17 1.04
C PRO A 405 17.58 -4.78 2.43
N CYS A 406 16.66 -4.47 3.32
CA CYS A 406 16.93 -4.18 4.72
C CYS A 406 15.77 -4.64 5.60
N SER A 407 15.97 -4.60 6.92
CA SER A 407 14.88 -4.89 7.86
C SER A 407 13.81 -3.79 7.79
N PRO A 408 12.51 -4.14 7.67
CA PRO A 408 11.42 -3.17 7.69
C PRO A 408 11.31 -2.43 9.03
N PHE A 409 11.99 -2.91 10.06
CA PHE A 409 11.98 -2.34 11.41
C PHE A 409 13.10 -1.34 11.69
N THR A 410 13.77 -0.86 10.63
CA THR A 410 14.88 0.07 10.74
C THR A 410 14.55 1.41 10.11
N SER A 411 14.98 2.51 10.72
CA SER A 411 14.74 3.86 10.19
C SER A 411 13.31 4.10 9.68
N PRO A 412 12.28 3.93 10.53
CA PRO A 412 10.88 4.26 10.19
C PRO A 412 10.75 5.57 9.42
N GLY A 413 10.00 5.53 8.31
CA GLY A 413 9.81 6.67 7.39
C GLY A 413 10.88 6.81 6.30
N LEU A 414 12.02 6.10 6.44
CA LEU A 414 13.09 6.10 5.44
C LEU A 414 13.27 4.78 4.70
N VAL A 415 12.59 3.72 5.14
CA VAL A 415 12.58 2.42 4.49
C VAL A 415 11.23 2.25 3.79
N ASP A 416 11.28 1.82 2.54
CA ASP A 416 10.10 1.37 1.83
C ASP A 416 9.70 -0.01 2.36
N ILE A 417 8.47 -0.15 2.82
CA ILE A 417 7.97 -1.37 3.47
C ILE A 417 6.87 -1.96 2.61
N SER A 418 7.02 -3.24 2.28
CA SER A 418 6.03 -3.94 1.47
C SER A 418 5.77 -5.36 1.94
N ALA A 419 4.68 -5.95 1.45
CA ALA A 419 4.25 -7.32 1.70
C ALA A 419 3.73 -7.98 0.41
N ASP A 420 3.73 -9.31 0.35
CA ASP A 420 3.18 -10.06 -0.76
C ASP A 420 1.65 -9.93 -0.82
N VAL A 421 1.11 -9.80 -2.03
CA VAL A 421 -0.34 -9.71 -2.27
C VAL A 421 -1.00 -11.09 -2.26
N ASP A 422 -2.08 -11.26 -1.48
CA ASP A 422 -2.95 -12.45 -1.54
C ASP A 422 -3.93 -12.33 -2.72
N PHE A 423 -3.48 -12.67 -3.93
CA PHE A 423 -4.30 -12.60 -5.15
C PHE A 423 -5.59 -13.40 -5.08
N VAL A 424 -5.58 -14.57 -4.41
CA VAL A 424 -6.81 -15.36 -4.23
C VAL A 424 -7.76 -14.65 -3.26
N GLY A 425 -7.24 -14.02 -2.22
CA GLY A 425 -8.03 -13.20 -1.30
C GLY A 425 -8.65 -11.99 -1.98
N LEU A 426 -7.91 -11.36 -2.91
CA LEU A 426 -8.44 -10.28 -3.75
C LEU A 426 -9.57 -10.78 -4.67
N ALA A 427 -9.38 -11.93 -5.32
CA ALA A 427 -10.37 -12.53 -6.19
C ALA A 427 -11.67 -12.87 -5.44
N ASP A 428 -11.56 -13.52 -4.29
CA ASP A 428 -12.70 -13.87 -3.43
C ASP A 428 -13.48 -12.62 -3.00
N ALA A 429 -12.77 -11.56 -2.60
CA ALA A 429 -13.38 -10.29 -2.20
C ALA A 429 -14.08 -9.57 -3.36
N ALA A 430 -13.47 -9.56 -4.56
CA ALA A 430 -14.08 -8.97 -5.75
C ALA A 430 -15.40 -9.66 -6.13
N ILE A 431 -15.40 -10.99 -6.20
CA ILE A 431 -16.58 -11.80 -6.54
C ILE A 431 -17.66 -11.67 -5.48
N SER A 432 -17.28 -11.61 -4.20
CA SER A 432 -18.24 -11.43 -3.10
C SER A 432 -18.89 -10.04 -3.14
N ALA A 433 -18.12 -9.02 -3.52
CA ALA A 433 -18.57 -7.62 -3.56
C ALA A 433 -19.52 -7.33 -4.75
N SER A 434 -19.38 -8.05 -5.86
CA SER A 434 -20.21 -7.85 -7.05
C SER A 434 -20.49 -9.17 -7.78
N PRO A 435 -21.76 -9.57 -7.98
CA PRO A 435 -22.09 -10.68 -8.87
C PRO A 435 -21.91 -10.31 -10.35
N GLY A 436 -21.73 -9.02 -10.67
CA GLY A 436 -21.56 -8.51 -12.02
C GLY A 436 -20.12 -8.56 -12.53
N VAL A 437 -19.21 -9.25 -11.85
CA VAL A 437 -17.81 -9.36 -12.27
C VAL A 437 -17.31 -10.80 -12.30
N GLU A 438 -16.34 -11.04 -13.16
CA GLU A 438 -15.51 -12.25 -13.20
C GLU A 438 -14.05 -11.88 -12.96
N VAL A 439 -13.28 -12.81 -12.38
CA VAL A 439 -11.86 -12.62 -12.08
C VAL A 439 -11.03 -13.63 -12.86
N HIS A 440 -9.97 -13.17 -13.52
CA HIS A 440 -9.03 -14.00 -14.27
C HIS A 440 -7.60 -13.84 -13.75
N GLY A 441 -6.88 -14.97 -13.73
CA GLY A 441 -5.54 -15.04 -13.18
C GLY A 441 -5.53 -15.43 -11.69
N PRO A 442 -4.45 -15.12 -10.95
CA PRO A 442 -3.25 -14.43 -11.45
C PRO A 442 -2.46 -15.25 -12.47
N VAL A 443 -1.80 -14.59 -13.41
CA VAL A 443 -0.78 -15.18 -14.31
C VAL A 443 0.58 -14.51 -14.08
N GLU A 444 1.68 -15.20 -14.39
CA GLU A 444 3.03 -14.61 -14.31
C GLU A 444 3.17 -13.40 -15.26
N GLN A 445 3.72 -12.28 -14.77
CA GLN A 445 3.93 -11.05 -15.56
C GLN A 445 4.67 -11.32 -16.87
N GLY A 446 5.75 -12.10 -16.81
CA GLY A 446 6.55 -12.39 -18.00
C GLY A 446 5.80 -13.21 -19.04
N THR A 447 4.81 -14.00 -18.62
CA THR A 447 3.92 -14.74 -19.53
C THR A 447 2.88 -13.79 -20.12
N TRP A 448 2.27 -12.95 -19.29
CA TRP A 448 1.28 -11.97 -19.71
C TRP A 448 1.85 -10.95 -20.71
N LEU A 449 3.02 -10.36 -20.43
CA LEU A 449 3.68 -9.39 -21.31
C LEU A 449 4.02 -9.99 -22.68
N ARG A 450 4.43 -11.26 -22.74
CA ARG A 450 4.68 -11.96 -24.00
C ARG A 450 3.37 -12.21 -24.75
N ALA A 451 2.33 -12.66 -24.05
CA ALA A 451 1.00 -12.89 -24.64
C ALA A 451 0.36 -11.60 -25.19
N MET A 452 0.67 -10.45 -24.60
CA MET A 452 0.21 -9.13 -25.07
C MET A 452 0.98 -8.59 -26.28
N GLY A 453 2.00 -9.30 -26.79
CA GLY A 453 2.79 -8.87 -27.94
C GLY A 453 3.98 -7.97 -27.59
N GLY A 454 4.50 -8.07 -26.37
CA GLY A 454 5.59 -7.21 -25.90
C GLY A 454 6.92 -7.43 -26.63
N ALA A 455 7.20 -8.66 -27.07
CA ALA A 455 8.43 -8.95 -27.80
C ALA A 455 8.41 -8.28 -29.19
N GLU A 456 7.27 -8.34 -29.87
CA GLU A 456 7.03 -7.71 -31.17
C GLU A 456 7.17 -6.19 -31.06
N ARG A 457 6.66 -5.61 -29.98
CA ARG A 457 6.81 -4.17 -29.74
C ARG A 457 8.27 -3.77 -29.51
N VAL A 458 9.01 -4.57 -28.75
CA VAL A 458 10.47 -4.37 -28.55
C VAL A 458 11.20 -4.42 -29.88
N ASP A 459 10.91 -5.40 -30.74
CA ASP A 459 11.52 -5.50 -32.07
C ASP A 459 11.26 -4.27 -32.94
N ILE A 460 10.03 -3.73 -32.91
CA ILE A 460 9.69 -2.50 -33.62
C ILE A 460 10.50 -1.33 -33.09
N LEU A 461 10.63 -1.18 -31.77
CA LEU A 461 11.42 -0.11 -31.15
C LEU A 461 12.90 -0.21 -31.53
N VAL A 462 13.49 -1.41 -31.44
CA VAL A 462 14.90 -1.67 -31.80
C VAL A 462 15.16 -1.35 -33.28
N LYS A 463 14.23 -1.70 -34.18
CA LYS A 463 14.32 -1.37 -35.62
C LYS A 463 14.19 0.14 -35.89
N GLY A 464 13.43 0.86 -35.06
CA GLY A 464 13.25 2.30 -35.16
C GLY A 464 14.46 3.13 -34.73
N VAL A 465 15.45 2.51 -34.06
CA VAL A 465 16.66 3.19 -33.61
C VAL A 465 17.68 3.30 -34.76
N ALA A 466 18.17 4.51 -35.01
CA ALA A 466 19.18 4.80 -36.02
C ALA A 466 20.49 4.01 -35.81
N ALA A 467 21.20 3.67 -36.88
CA ALA A 467 22.47 2.97 -36.80
C ALA A 467 23.61 3.88 -36.30
N GLY A 468 24.55 3.33 -35.53
CA GLY A 468 25.69 4.04 -34.94
C GLY A 468 25.81 3.80 -33.44
N LYS A 469 26.91 4.25 -32.81
CA LYS A 469 27.23 3.97 -31.39
C LYS A 469 26.12 4.35 -30.41
N ASP A 470 25.48 5.51 -30.60
CA ASP A 470 24.37 5.96 -29.75
C ASP A 470 23.13 5.09 -29.94
N GLY A 471 22.93 4.61 -31.17
CA GLY A 471 21.86 3.68 -31.52
C GLY A 471 22.07 2.30 -30.93
N ASP A 472 23.28 1.75 -31.02
CA ASP A 472 23.59 0.43 -30.45
C ASP A 472 23.42 0.43 -28.93
N GLY A 473 23.85 1.51 -28.26
CA GLY A 473 23.60 1.68 -26.83
C GLY A 473 22.10 1.82 -26.51
N ALA A 474 21.30 2.46 -27.36
CA ALA A 474 19.85 2.54 -27.17
C ALA A 474 19.16 1.19 -27.35
N LYS A 475 19.58 0.39 -28.35
CA LYS A 475 19.08 -0.98 -28.56
C LYS A 475 19.35 -1.86 -27.34
N GLU A 476 20.59 -1.87 -26.84
CA GLU A 476 20.97 -2.66 -25.66
C GLU A 476 20.15 -2.26 -24.41
N ARG A 477 19.86 -0.96 -24.23
CA ARG A 477 18.98 -0.48 -23.15
C ARG A 477 17.55 -1.01 -23.30
N ILE A 478 16.97 -0.94 -24.50
CA ILE A 478 15.60 -1.42 -24.76
C ILE A 478 15.52 -2.93 -24.51
N GLU A 479 16.46 -3.70 -25.05
CA GLU A 479 16.51 -5.16 -24.89
C GLU A 479 16.82 -5.56 -23.43
N GLY A 480 17.71 -4.85 -22.75
CA GLY A 480 18.02 -5.06 -21.34
C GLY A 480 16.82 -4.80 -20.43
N ALA A 481 16.08 -3.71 -20.69
CA ALA A 481 14.86 -3.39 -19.98
C ALA A 481 13.78 -4.46 -20.17
N TRP A 482 13.56 -4.91 -21.42
CA TRP A 482 12.65 -6.02 -21.70
C TRP A 482 13.05 -7.29 -20.97
N ARG A 483 14.32 -7.70 -21.07
CA ARG A 483 14.85 -8.89 -20.38
C ARG A 483 14.57 -8.85 -18.88
N ARG A 484 14.73 -7.69 -18.23
CA ARG A 484 14.42 -7.51 -16.80
C ARG A 484 12.93 -7.72 -16.50
N LEU A 485 12.03 -7.15 -17.30
CA LEU A 485 10.57 -7.27 -17.09
C LEU A 485 10.05 -8.70 -17.24
N VAL A 486 10.68 -9.50 -18.11
CA VAL A 486 10.23 -10.87 -18.43
C VAL A 486 11.13 -11.96 -17.87
N ASP A 487 12.08 -11.61 -17.00
CA ASP A 487 13.00 -12.54 -16.36
C ASP A 487 12.23 -13.54 -15.49
N ARG A 488 12.42 -14.83 -15.75
CA ARG A 488 11.78 -15.94 -15.01
C ARG A 488 12.71 -16.56 -13.97
N GLY A 489 13.88 -15.97 -13.75
CA GLY A 489 14.77 -16.36 -12.67
C GLY A 489 14.10 -16.28 -11.29
N PRO A 490 14.71 -16.86 -10.24
CA PRO A 490 14.12 -16.91 -8.90
C PRO A 490 13.73 -15.56 -8.31
N GLN A 491 14.45 -14.50 -8.70
CA GLN A 491 14.20 -13.11 -8.29
C GLN A 491 13.80 -12.22 -9.49
N GLY A 492 13.46 -12.83 -10.62
CA GLY A 492 13.11 -12.14 -11.84
C GLY A 492 11.68 -11.59 -11.79
N MET A 493 11.49 -10.36 -12.27
CA MET A 493 10.18 -9.69 -12.23
C MET A 493 9.13 -10.47 -13.00
N GLY A 494 9.52 -11.13 -14.09
CA GLY A 494 8.62 -11.92 -14.92
C GLY A 494 7.97 -13.11 -14.19
N ARG A 495 8.60 -13.63 -13.13
CA ARG A 495 8.02 -14.69 -12.28
C ARG A 495 7.41 -14.14 -10.99
N LEU A 496 8.09 -13.21 -10.32
CA LEU A 496 7.63 -12.69 -9.02
C LEU A 496 6.31 -11.92 -9.15
N TYR A 497 6.22 -11.05 -10.15
CA TYR A 497 5.01 -10.28 -10.42
C TYR A 497 3.94 -11.15 -11.06
N LYS A 498 2.71 -10.86 -10.67
CA LYS A 498 1.50 -11.49 -11.16
C LYS A 498 0.58 -10.43 -11.73
N VAL A 499 -0.25 -10.87 -12.67
CA VAL A 499 -1.26 -10.03 -13.32
C VAL A 499 -2.61 -10.71 -13.12
N MET A 500 -3.58 -9.96 -12.59
CA MET A 500 -4.96 -10.39 -12.36
C MET A 500 -5.91 -9.39 -13.01
N ALA A 501 -6.93 -9.87 -13.71
CA ALA A 501 -7.95 -9.04 -14.31
C ALA A 501 -9.30 -9.23 -13.63
N ILE A 502 -10.06 -8.15 -13.49
CA ILE A 502 -11.47 -8.15 -13.12
C ILE A 502 -12.23 -7.60 -14.31
N VAL A 503 -13.16 -8.37 -14.85
CA VAL A 503 -13.94 -7.98 -16.03
C VAL A 503 -15.44 -8.12 -15.73
N PRO A 504 -16.33 -7.49 -16.51
CA PRO A 504 -17.76 -7.62 -16.31
C PRO A 504 -18.21 -9.06 -16.57
N HIS A 505 -19.04 -9.60 -15.68
CA HIS A 505 -19.79 -10.84 -15.95
C HIS A 505 -20.89 -10.52 -16.97
N VAL A 506 -20.93 -11.27 -18.06
CA VAL A 506 -21.96 -11.13 -19.09
C VAL A 506 -22.70 -12.46 -19.22
N GLU A 507 -23.95 -12.48 -18.78
CA GLU A 507 -24.82 -13.65 -18.90
C GLU A 507 -24.84 -14.15 -20.37
N GLY A 508 -24.65 -15.46 -20.56
CA GLY A 508 -24.61 -16.09 -21.89
C GLY A 508 -23.28 -15.92 -22.65
N ARG A 509 -22.27 -15.26 -22.08
CA ARG A 509 -20.87 -15.27 -22.57
C ARG A 509 -19.89 -15.85 -21.56
N GLU A 510 -20.38 -16.79 -20.74
CA GLU A 510 -19.57 -17.51 -19.76
C GLU A 510 -18.33 -18.12 -20.43
N GLY A 511 -17.15 -17.84 -19.86
CA GLY A 511 -15.88 -18.34 -20.39
C GLY A 511 -15.15 -17.43 -21.36
N ARG A 512 -15.64 -16.21 -21.65
CA ARG A 512 -14.83 -15.18 -22.29
C ARG A 512 -13.59 -14.91 -21.42
N ARG A 513 -12.40 -15.09 -21.99
CA ARG A 513 -11.15 -14.72 -21.33
C ARG A 513 -10.66 -13.37 -21.86
N PRO A 514 -10.18 -12.47 -20.99
CA PRO A 514 -9.49 -11.26 -21.43
C PRO A 514 -8.16 -11.61 -22.11
N VAL A 515 -7.70 -10.72 -22.99
CA VAL A 515 -6.42 -10.89 -23.69
C VAL A 515 -5.28 -10.95 -22.66
N GLY A 516 -4.31 -11.84 -22.88
CA GLY A 516 -3.22 -12.12 -21.94
C GLY A 516 -3.56 -13.15 -20.86
N PHE A 517 -4.82 -13.61 -20.77
CA PHE A 517 -5.27 -14.64 -19.81
C PHE A 517 -5.76 -15.93 -20.51
N GLY A 518 -5.26 -16.17 -21.72
CA GLY A 518 -5.71 -17.24 -22.61
C GLY A 518 -6.91 -16.88 -23.49
N GLY A 519 -7.31 -15.61 -23.52
CA GLY A 519 -8.31 -15.08 -24.45
C GLY A 519 -7.71 -14.45 -25.70
N GLU A 520 -8.54 -14.28 -26.73
CA GLU A 520 -8.19 -13.64 -28.00
C GLU A 520 -8.88 -12.27 -28.16
N VAL A 521 -8.41 -11.45 -29.11
CA VAL A 521 -9.07 -10.18 -29.46
C VAL A 521 -10.36 -10.50 -30.22
N VAL A 522 -11.51 -10.32 -29.57
CA VAL A 522 -12.82 -10.45 -30.21
C VAL A 522 -13.23 -9.07 -30.72
N GLY A 523 -13.21 -8.89 -32.04
CA GLY A 523 -13.35 -7.60 -32.74
C GLY A 523 -14.76 -7.20 -33.12
#